data_AF-A0A0C2CCX2-F1
#
_entry.id   AF-A0A0C2CCX2-F1
#
_cell.length_a   1.000
_cell.length_b   1.000
_cell.length_c   1.000
_cell.angle_alpha   90.00
_cell.angle_beta   90.00
_cell.angle_gamma   90.00
#
_symmetry.space_group_name_H-M   'P 1'
#
loop_
_entity.id
_entity.type
_entity.pdbx_description
1 polymer ?
#
loop_
_entity_poly.entity_id
_entity_poly.type
_entity_poly.pdbx_seq_one_letter_code
_entity_poly.pdbx_strand_id
1 'polypeptide(L)'
;MREISSSLNEHTKQEKAEFSTKTVPLPDFDPTDMKLLLGESEVPPSKTPFEEVEESEQLRKDRLESLLFEAEVMLQEYDHIKNGLKV
;
A
#
# COMPACT_ATOMS: atom_id res chain seq x y z
N MET A 1 -31.09 26.13 -16.81
CA MET A 1 -30.22 25.20 -17.58
C MET A 1 -28.81 25.76 -17.81
N ARG A 2 -28.66 26.99 -18.34
CA ARG A 2 -27.33 27.59 -18.62
C ARG A 2 -26.47 27.85 -17.37
N GLU A 3 -27.10 28.25 -16.27
CA GLU A 3 -26.43 28.52 -14.98
C GLU A 3 -25.92 27.24 -14.30
N ILE A 4 -26.68 26.14 -14.42
CA ILE A 4 -26.28 24.83 -13.91
C ILE A 4 -25.09 24.30 -14.71
N SER A 5 -25.09 24.50 -16.04
CA SER A 5 -23.93 24.12 -16.86
C SER A 5 -22.69 24.98 -16.57
N SER A 6 -22.84 26.26 -16.21
CA SER A 6 -21.69 27.10 -15.89
C SER A 6 -21.07 26.73 -14.52
N SER A 7 -21.90 26.46 -13.50
CA SER A 7 -21.38 26.04 -12.19
C SER A 7 -20.70 24.67 -12.26
N LEU A 8 -21.25 23.73 -13.03
CA LEU A 8 -20.62 22.42 -13.25
C LEU A 8 -19.28 22.54 -13.98
N ASN A 9 -19.18 23.48 -14.92
CA ASN A 9 -17.95 23.71 -15.66
C ASN A 9 -16.87 24.39 -14.80
N GLU A 10 -17.26 25.23 -13.84
CA GLU A 10 -16.33 25.81 -12.86
C GLU A 10 -15.79 24.77 -11.87
N HIS A 11 -16.64 23.88 -11.36
CA HIS A 11 -16.19 22.80 -10.47
C HIS A 11 -15.28 21.79 -11.19
N THR A 12 -15.54 21.52 -12.46
CA THR A 12 -14.71 20.58 -13.25
C THR A 12 -13.42 21.19 -13.77
N LYS A 13 -13.23 22.52 -13.73
CA LYS A 13 -11.94 23.17 -14.08
C LYS A 13 -10.81 22.72 -13.16
N GLN A 14 -11.08 22.51 -11.87
CA GLN A 14 -10.06 22.05 -10.91
C GLN A 14 -9.64 20.59 -11.17
N GLU A 15 -10.53 19.76 -11.72
CA GLU A 15 -10.22 18.39 -12.10
C GLU A 15 -9.54 18.29 -13.47
N LYS A 16 -9.81 19.23 -14.38
CA LYS A 16 -9.17 19.35 -15.70
C LYS A 16 -7.89 20.21 -15.67
N ALA A 17 -7.50 20.73 -14.51
CA ALA A 17 -6.29 21.52 -14.37
C ALA A 17 -5.06 20.64 -14.57
N GLU A 18 -4.10 21.11 -15.37
CA GLU A 18 -2.85 20.40 -15.64
C GLU A 18 -2.06 20.10 -14.36
N PHE A 19 -2.17 21.00 -13.37
CA PHE A 19 -1.56 20.87 -12.04
C PHE A 19 -2.66 20.93 -10.98
N SER A 20 -3.22 19.77 -10.63
CA SER A 20 -4.19 19.57 -9.56
C SER A 20 -3.60 18.63 -8.52
N THR A 21 -4.02 18.74 -7.25
CA THR A 21 -3.55 17.83 -6.18
C THR A 21 -3.94 16.36 -6.43
N LYS A 22 -4.85 16.11 -7.37
CA LYS A 22 -5.20 14.77 -7.87
C LYS A 22 -4.34 14.31 -9.05
N THR A 23 -3.78 15.23 -9.84
CA THR A 23 -3.04 14.90 -11.07
C THR A 23 -1.53 14.91 -10.87
N VAL A 24 -1.04 15.66 -9.89
CA VAL A 24 0.38 15.73 -9.53
C VAL A 24 0.51 15.30 -8.07
N PRO A 25 1.32 14.25 -7.78
CA PRO A 25 1.59 13.87 -6.40
C PRO A 25 2.24 15.05 -5.69
N LEU A 26 1.66 15.44 -4.55
CA LEU A 26 2.29 16.38 -3.66
C LEU A 26 3.57 15.75 -3.10
N PRO A 27 4.64 16.54 -2.88
CA PRO A 27 5.84 16.02 -2.25
C PRO A 27 5.50 15.50 -0.85
N ASP A 28 6.18 14.43 -0.45
CA ASP A 28 6.08 13.94 0.91
C ASP A 28 6.50 15.06 1.89
N PHE A 29 5.72 15.21 2.96
CA PHE A 29 5.98 16.23 3.96
C PHE A 29 7.26 15.88 4.73
N ASP A 30 8.09 16.89 5.03
CA ASP A 30 9.26 16.68 5.89
C ASP A 30 8.78 16.40 7.33
N PRO A 31 9.04 15.20 7.89
CA PRO A 31 8.62 14.85 9.24
C PRO A 31 9.24 15.79 10.29
N THR A 32 10.38 16.40 10.01
CA THR A 32 11.04 17.38 10.89
C THR A 32 10.18 18.65 11.03
N ASP A 33 9.73 19.18 9.89
CA ASP A 33 8.89 20.38 9.85
C ASP A 33 7.52 20.11 10.47
N MET A 34 6.92 18.96 10.17
CA MET A 34 5.64 18.57 10.76
C MET A 34 5.75 18.38 12.28
N LYS A 35 6.85 17.77 12.76
CA LYS A 35 7.09 17.58 14.18
C LYS A 35 7.28 18.90 14.92
N LEU A 36 7.90 19.89 14.26
CA LEU A 36 8.00 21.25 14.80
C LEU A 36 6.64 21.95 14.87
N LEU A 37 5.76 21.74 13.88
CA LEU A 37 4.46 22.41 13.77
C LEU A 37 3.37 21.78 14.64
N LEU A 38 3.30 20.45 14.70
CA LEU A 38 2.21 19.70 15.31
C LEU A 38 2.61 19.04 16.64
N GLY A 39 3.91 18.95 16.93
CA GLY A 39 4.45 18.27 18.10
C GLY A 39 4.66 16.77 17.91
N GLU A 40 5.37 16.15 18.85
CA GLU A 40 5.79 14.74 18.73
C GLU A 40 4.63 13.73 18.85
N SER A 41 3.50 14.12 19.42
CA SER A 41 2.33 13.24 19.63
C SER A 41 1.46 13.08 18.39
N GLU A 42 1.46 14.08 17.51
CA GLU A 42 0.57 14.15 16.33
C GLU A 42 1.27 13.68 15.05
N VAL A 43 2.60 13.52 15.08
CA VAL A 43 3.40 13.08 13.92
C VAL A 43 3.86 11.64 14.14
N PRO A 44 3.45 10.69 13.30
CA PRO A 44 3.94 9.32 13.37
C PRO A 44 5.47 9.28 13.28
N PRO A 45 6.14 8.37 14.00
CA PRO A 45 7.58 8.22 13.89
C PRO A 45 7.94 7.89 12.43
N SER A 46 8.81 8.70 11.84
CA SER A 46 9.33 8.46 10.50
C SER A 46 10.18 7.19 10.53
N LYS A 47 9.86 6.21 9.69
CA LYS A 47 10.71 5.05 9.50
C LYS A 47 11.93 5.46 8.68
N THR A 48 13.08 4.90 9.02
CA THR A 48 14.26 5.05 8.17
C THR A 48 14.10 4.17 6.92
N PRO A 49 14.73 4.52 5.78
CA PRO A 49 14.71 3.67 4.59
C PRO A 49 15.19 2.23 4.86
N PHE A 50 16.11 2.04 5.83
CA PHE A 50 16.58 0.72 6.22
C PHE A 50 15.49 -0.10 6.92
N GLU A 51 14.72 0.53 7.82
CA GLU A 51 13.60 -0.12 8.52
C GLU A 51 12.50 -0.50 7.52
N GLU A 52 12.21 0.34 6.54
CA GLU A 52 11.24 0.02 5.48
C GLU A 52 11.67 -1.19 4.64
N VAL A 53 12.96 -1.25 4.28
CA VAL A 53 13.50 -2.40 3.55
C VAL A 53 13.44 -3.66 4.41
N GLU A 54 13.82 -3.59 5.69
CA GLU A 54 13.79 -4.72 6.61
C GLU A 54 12.37 -5.28 6.78
N GLU A 55 11.37 -4.42 6.98
CA GLU A 55 9.96 -4.83 7.02
C GLU A 55 9.51 -5.49 5.72
N SER A 56 9.92 -4.94 4.57
CA SER A 56 9.58 -5.50 3.27
C SER A 56 10.20 -6.90 3.05
N GLU A 57 11.43 -7.10 3.48
CA GLU A 57 12.15 -8.36 3.40
C GLU A 57 11.50 -9.41 4.32
N GLN A 58 11.13 -9.01 5.53
CA GLN A 58 10.44 -9.87 6.48
C GLN A 58 9.09 -10.34 5.91
N LEU A 59 8.28 -9.41 5.39
CA LEU A 59 6.98 -9.73 4.77
C LEU A 59 7.12 -10.68 3.58
N ARG A 60 8.20 -10.52 2.79
CA ARG A 60 8.50 -11.42 1.67
C ARG A 60 8.87 -12.83 2.14
N LYS A 61 9.65 -12.95 3.22
CA LYS A 61 10.01 -14.24 3.80
C LYS A 61 8.79 -14.97 4.33
N ASP A 62 7.94 -14.29 5.10
CA ASP A 62 6.73 -14.88 5.67
C ASP A 62 5.78 -15.38 4.57
N ARG A 63 5.65 -14.60 3.48
CA ARG A 63 4.87 -15.00 2.31
C ARG A 63 5.47 -16.21 1.59
N LEU A 64 6.79 -16.26 1.46
CA LEU A 64 7.48 -17.39 0.85
C LEU A 64 7.29 -18.66 1.67
N GLU A 65 7.43 -18.57 2.99
CA GLU A 65 7.23 -19.70 3.92
C GLU A 65 5.80 -20.24 3.84
N SER A 66 4.81 -19.35 3.80
CA SER A 66 3.40 -19.73 3.63
C SER A 66 3.16 -20.50 2.33
N LEU A 67 3.75 -20.03 1.22
CA LEU A 67 3.63 -20.70 -0.09
C LEU A 67 4.32 -22.06 -0.11
N LEU A 68 5.48 -22.19 0.55
CA LEU A 68 6.20 -23.46 0.65
C LEU A 68 5.38 -24.48 1.45
N PHE A 69 4.78 -24.04 2.57
CA PHE A 69 3.91 -24.89 3.36
C PHE A 69 2.68 -25.35 2.57
N GLU A 70 2.01 -24.43 1.86
CA GLU A 70 0.86 -24.79 1.01
C GLU A 70 1.25 -25.79 -0.07
N ALA A 71 2.40 -25.58 -0.73
CA ALA A 71 2.91 -26.52 -1.74
C ALA A 71 3.22 -27.91 -1.15
N GLU A 72 3.77 -27.97 0.07
CA GLU A 72 4.02 -29.24 0.76
C GLU A 72 2.73 -29.98 1.06
N VAL A 73 1.72 -29.29 1.59
CA VAL A 73 0.38 -29.86 1.84
C VAL A 73 -0.22 -30.40 0.55
N MET A 74 -0.18 -29.63 -0.54
CA MET A 74 -0.69 -30.08 -1.84
C MET A 74 0.04 -31.33 -2.36
N LEU A 75 1.36 -31.43 -2.15
CA LEU A 75 2.13 -32.62 -2.53
C LEU A 75 1.73 -33.83 -1.68
N GLN A 76 1.54 -33.66 -0.37
CA GLN A 76 1.08 -34.72 0.51
C GLN A 76 -0.32 -35.20 0.11
N GLU A 77 -1.26 -34.28 -0.14
CA GLU A 77 -2.60 -34.59 -0.61
C GLU A 77 -2.57 -35.33 -1.96
N TYR A 78 -1.75 -34.88 -2.91
CA TYR A 78 -1.57 -35.57 -4.18
C TYR A 78 -1.04 -36.99 -3.98
N ASP A 79 -0.07 -37.19 -3.09
CA ASP A 79 0.50 -38.51 -2.82
C ASP A 79 -0.54 -39.43 -2.15
N HIS A 80 -1.40 -38.89 -1.27
CA HIS A 80 -2.55 -39.59 -0.71
C HIS A 80 -3.58 -39.99 -1.77
N ILE A 81 -3.89 -39.09 -2.71
CA ILE A 81 -4.81 -39.38 -3.83
C ILE A 81 -4.25 -40.47 -4.73
N LYS A 82 -2.95 -40.42 -5.03
CA LYS A 82 -2.30 -41.31 -5.99
C LYS A 82 -1.98 -42.69 -5.43
N ASN A 83 -1.44 -42.75 -4.21
CA ASN A 83 -0.92 -43.98 -3.62
C ASN A 83 -1.83 -44.56 -2.53
N GLY A 84 -2.94 -43.89 -2.19
CA GLY A 84 -3.82 -44.24 -1.08
C GLY A 84 -3.25 -43.79 0.28
N LEU A 85 -4.09 -43.83 1.31
CA LEU A 85 -3.67 -43.56 2.69
C LEU A 85 -2.68 -44.66 3.14
N LYS A 86 -1.39 -44.32 3.23
CA LYS A 86 -0.44 -45.11 4.01
C LYS A 86 -0.73 -44.82 5.49
N VAL A 87 -1.45 -45.76 6.13
CA VAL A 87 -1.59 -45.86 7.59
C VAL A 87 -0.26 -46.25 8.20
#